data_AF-A0A9P6JKX3-F1
#
_entry.id   AF-A0A9P6JKX3-F1
#
_cell.length_a   1.000
_cell.length_b   1.000
_cell.length_c   1.000
_cell.angle_alpha   90.00
_cell.angle_beta   90.00
_cell.angle_gamma   90.00
#
_symmetry.space_group_name_H-M   'P 1'
#
loop_
_entity.id
_entity.type
_entity.pdbx_description
1 polymer ?
#
loop_
_entity_poly.entity_id
_entity_poly.type
_entity_poly.pdbx_seq_one_letter_code
_entity_poly.pdbx_strand_id
1 'polypeptide(L)' 'MYHPHSNGTLEIPLKGSDNVLEISRSSLPPPSELFDILKAEEAPLRNYVLFALEYARQKNVDSAIKVLTDGLN' A
#
# COMPACT_ATOMS: atom_id res chain seq x y z
N MET A 1 -13.15 19.65 -10.90
CA MET A 1 -13.62 18.37 -10.33
C MET A 1 -12.42 17.45 -10.24
N TYR A 2 -12.04 17.01 -9.04
CA TYR A 2 -11.10 15.89 -8.92
C TYR A 2 -11.80 14.67 -9.50
N HIS A 3 -11.29 14.13 -10.61
CA HIS A 3 -11.66 12.80 -11.05
C HIS A 3 -10.77 11.85 -10.26
N PRO A 4 -11.27 11.13 -9.25
CA PRO A 4 -10.51 10.04 -8.69
C PRO A 4 -10.34 9.06 -9.84
N HIS A 5 -9.14 8.98 -10.41
CA HIS A 5 -8.84 7.91 -11.34
C HIS A 5 -9.26 6.62 -10.65
N SER A 6 -10.21 5.94 -11.28
CA SER A 6 -10.64 4.59 -11.03
C SER A 6 -9.51 3.61 -11.33
N ASN A 7 -8.29 3.88 -10.85
CA ASN A 7 -7.27 2.87 -10.81
C ASN A 7 -7.65 2.01 -9.62
N GLY A 8 -8.28 0.87 -9.93
CA GLY A 8 -8.59 -0.19 -8.98
C GLY A 8 -7.33 -0.77 -8.33
N THR A 9 -6.16 -0.17 -8.55
CA THR A 9 -4.86 -0.55 -8.04
C THR A 9 -4.25 0.58 -7.17
N LEU A 10 -3.29 0.20 -6.33
CA LEU A 10 -2.33 1.05 -5.66
C LEU A 10 -0.96 0.75 -6.24
N GLU A 11 -0.15 1.78 -6.45
CA GLU A 11 1.17 1.67 -7.07
C GLU A 11 2.28 1.69 -6.01
N ILE A 12 3.29 0.85 -6.19
CA ILE A 12 4.53 0.82 -5.41
C ILE A 12 5.70 1.06 -6.39
N PRO A 13 6.52 2.11 -6.20
CA PRO A 13 7.72 2.31 -7.01
C PRO A 13 8.66 1.11 -6.88
N LEU A 14 9.21 0.61 -7.99
CA LEU A 14 10.22 -0.44 -7.97
C LEU A 14 11.60 0.15 -7.74
N LYS A 15 12.38 -0.47 -6.87
CA LYS A 15 13.71 0.02 -6.52
C LYS A 15 14.64 0.00 -7.75
N GLY A 16 15.25 1.16 -8.04
CA GLY A 16 16.21 1.29 -9.13
C GLY A 16 15.61 1.30 -10.53
N SER A 17 14.30 1.57 -10.65
CA SER A 17 13.58 1.65 -11.92
C SER A 17 12.52 2.76 -11.89
N ASP A 18 12.12 3.26 -13.07
CA ASP A 18 10.95 4.15 -13.22
C ASP A 18 9.62 3.37 -13.28
N ASN A 19 9.67 2.05 -13.15
CA ASN A 19 8.50 1.18 -13.16
C ASN A 19 7.80 1.12 -11.79
N VAL A 20 6.52 0.73 -11.80
CA VAL A 20 5.72 0.53 -10.59
C VAL A 20 5.12 -0.88 -10.55
N LEU A 21 4.99 -1.43 -9.35
CA LEU A 21 4.16 -2.59 -9.06
C LEU A 21 2.74 -2.12 -8.73
N GLU A 22 1.75 -2.68 -9.41
CA GLU A 22 0.34 -2.39 -9.17
C GLU A 22 -0.31 -3.49 -8.32
N ILE A 23 -0.90 -3.11 -7.18
CA ILE A 23 -1.66 -4.00 -6.30
C ILE A 23 -3.14 -3.65 -6.36
N SER A 24 -4.00 -4.62 -6.69
CA SER A 24 -5.44 -4.40 -6.70
C SER A 24 -5.99 -4.04 -5.32
N ARG A 25 -6.76 -2.96 -5.26
CA ARG A 25 -7.53 -2.52 -4.10
C ARG A 25 -8.59 -3.53 -3.68
N SER A 26 -9.10 -4.36 -4.58
CA SER A 26 -10.08 -5.41 -4.21
C SER A 26 -9.43 -6.66 -3.63
N SER A 27 -8.11 -6.78 -3.72
CA SER A 27 -7.34 -7.96 -3.32
C SER A 27 -6.01 -7.53 -2.71
N LEU A 28 -6.10 -6.77 -1.62
CA LEU A 28 -4.90 -6.40 -0.87
C LEU A 28 -4.26 -7.65 -0.26
N PRO A 29 -2.92 -7.77 -0.30
CA PRO A 29 -2.21 -8.84 0.39
C PRO A 29 -2.41 -8.74 1.91
N PRO A 30 -2.04 -9.74 2.71
CA PRO A 30 -1.93 -9.59 4.16
C PRO A 30 -0.86 -8.57 4.55
N PRO A 31 -0.94 -7.91 5.72
CA PRO A 31 0.05 -6.92 6.15
C PRO A 31 1.49 -7.42 6.13
N SER A 32 1.75 -8.66 6.57
CA SER A 32 3.11 -9.23 6.56
C SER A 32 3.71 -9.30 5.17
N GLU A 33 2.94 -9.76 4.18
CA GLU A 33 3.39 -9.85 2.79
C GLU A 33 3.55 -8.46 2.19
N LEU A 34 2.61 -7.54 2.46
CA LEU A 34 2.74 -6.15 2.05
C LEU A 34 4.04 -5.52 2.58
N PHE A 35 4.37 -5.78 3.84
CA PHE A 35 5.60 -5.28 4.45
C PHE A 35 6.86 -5.79 3.76
N ASP A 36 6.90 -7.08 3.45
CA ASP A 36 8.03 -7.68 2.73
C ASP A 36 8.23 -7.01 1.37
N ILE A 37 7.12 -6.73 0.65
CA ILE A 37 7.14 -6.02 -0.64
C ILE A 37 7.64 -4.58 -0.46
N LEU A 38 7.01 -3.80 0.42
CA LEU A 38 7.35 -2.39 0.62
C LEU A 38 8.79 -2.21 1.09
N LYS A 39 9.31 -3.15 1.89
CA LYS A 39 10.70 -3.14 2.36
C LYS A 39 11.67 -3.51 1.26
N ALA A 40 11.37 -4.54 0.46
CA ALA A 40 12.22 -4.96 -0.65
C ALA A 40 12.41 -3.84 -1.68
N GLU A 41 11.34 -3.09 -1.96
CA GLU A 41 11.33 -2.01 -2.94
C GLU A 41 11.77 -0.64 -2.38
N GLU A 42 12.19 -0.57 -1.11
CA GLU A 42 12.50 0.69 -0.41
C GLU A 42 11.38 1.74 -0.60
N ALA A 43 10.14 1.28 -0.51
CA ALA A 43 8.98 2.07 -0.83
C ALA A 43 8.89 3.32 0.08
N PRO A 44 8.52 4.49 -0.46
CA PRO A 44 8.34 5.70 0.34
C PRO A 44 7.28 5.51 1.43
N LEU A 45 7.43 6.22 2.56
CA LEU A 45 6.48 6.16 3.68
C LEU A 45 5.03 6.41 3.26
N ARG A 46 4.83 7.27 2.25
CA ARG A 46 3.51 7.55 1.67
C ARG A 46 2.78 6.28 1.23
N ASN A 47 3.49 5.26 0.74
CA ASN A 47 2.88 4.01 0.30
C ASN A 47 2.26 3.25 1.48
N TYR A 48 2.96 3.14 2.61
CA TYR A 48 2.43 2.54 3.84
C TYR A 48 1.12 3.21 4.27
N VAL A 49 1.09 4.54 4.26
CA VAL A 49 -0.12 5.31 4.60
C VAL A 49 -1.26 5.02 3.62
N LEU A 50 -0.98 4.99 2.32
CA LEU A 50 -2.00 4.70 1.31
C LEU A 50 -2.60 3.30 1.46
N PHE A 51 -1.76 2.28 1.69
CA PHE A 51 -2.25 0.92 1.93
C PHE A 51 -3.06 0.83 3.21
N ALA A 52 -2.61 1.46 4.30
CA ALA A 52 -3.38 1.50 5.55
C ALA A 52 -4.77 2.13 5.37
N LEU A 53 -4.85 3.25 4.63
CA LEU A 53 -6.14 3.88 4.30
C LEU A 53 -7.04 2.97 3.46
N GLU A 54 -6.46 2.19 2.55
CA GLU A 54 -7.21 1.25 1.71
C GLU A 54 -7.71 0.03 2.50
N TYR A 55 -6.94 -0.52 3.45
CA TYR A 55 -7.45 -1.52 4.40
C TYR A 55 -8.58 -0.97 5.25
N ALA A 56 -8.44 0.25 5.77
CA ALA A 56 -9.47 0.90 6.57
C ALA A 56 -10.77 1.11 5.76
N ARG A 57 -10.66 1.50 4.48
CA ARG A 57 -11.80 1.61 3.56
C ARG A 57 -12.55 0.28 3.40
N GLN A 58 -11.85 -0.85 3.48
CA GLN A 58 -12.41 -2.20 3.42
C GLN A 58 -12.89 -2.72 4.79
N LYS A 59 -12.96 -1.85 5.81
CA LYS A 59 -13.31 -2.19 7.20
C LYS A 59 -12.32 -3.15 7.87
N ASN A 60 -11.12 -3.31 7.31
CA ASN A 60 -10.04 -4.12 7.88
C ASN A 60 -9.10 -3.22 8.70
N VAL A 61 -9.61 -2.70 9.81
CA VAL A 61 -8.91 -1.70 10.63
C VAL A 61 -7.67 -2.29 11.30
N ASP A 62 -7.68 -3.56 11.70
CA ASP A 62 -6.53 -4.23 12.32
C ASP A 62 -5.33 -4.28 11.37
N SER A 63 -5.58 -4.57 10.09
CA SER A 63 -4.54 -4.54 9.05
C SER A 63 -4.02 -3.12 8.83
N ALA A 64 -4.90 -2.12 8.83
CA ALA A 64 -4.50 -0.72 8.72
C ALA A 64 -3.58 -0.29 9.88
N ILE A 65 -3.97 -0.61 11.12
CA ILE A 65 -3.18 -0.32 12.33
C ILE A 65 -1.83 -1.02 12.24
N LYS A 66 -1.81 -2.29 11.84
CA LYS A 66 -0.55 -3.05 11.70
C LYS A 66 0.38 -2.40 10.67
N VAL A 67 -0.14 -2.03 9.50
CA VAL A 67 0.62 -1.34 8.45
C VAL A 67 1.23 -0.02 8.94
N LEU A 68 0.46 0.78 9.67
CA LEU A 68 0.95 2.04 10.22
C LEU A 68 1.98 1.81 11.34
N THR A 69 1.73 0.85 12.22
CA THR A 69 2.58 0.61 13.40
C THR A 69 3.94 0.10 12.98
N ASP A 70 4.02 -0.93 12.12
CA ASP A 70 5.33 -1.47 11.75
C ASP A 70 6.02 -0.62 10.67
N GLY A 71 5.28 0.15 9.87
CA GLY A 71 5.81 1.00 8.80
C GLY A 71 6.28 2.39 9.23
N LEU A 72 5.90 2.86 10.43
CA LEU A 72 6.31 4.15 10.99
C LEU A 72 7.43 4.05 12.04
N ASN A 73 7.92 2.83 12.31
CA ASN A 73 9.07 2.57 13.18
C ASN A 73 10.39 2.68 12.39
#